data_AF-H8MFC9-F1
#
_entry.id   AF-H8MFC9-F1
#
_cell.length_a   1.000
_cell.length_b   1.000
_cell.length_c   1.000
_cell.angle_alpha   90.00
_cell.angle_beta   90.00
_cell.angle_gamma   90.00
#
_symmetry.space_group_name_H-M   'P 1'
#
loop_
_entity.id
_entity.type
_entity.pdbx_description
1 polymer ?
#
loop_
_entity_poly.entity_id
_entity_poly.type
_entity_poly.pdbx_seq_one_letter_code
_entity_poly.pdbx_strand_id
1 'polypeptide(L)' 'MSDEEVLLQSPLLYRVLRGRDGALSIEVVVGGFVQFEVRVHLNAEETQSFQREGRAFADRMAQAIMANPPFGGRSVKLPT' A
#
# COMPACT_ATOMS: atom_id res chain seq x y z
N MET A 1 17.99 -4.96 2.64
CA MET A 1 16.80 -5.26 3.46
C MET A 1 16.36 -3.93 4.04
N SER A 2 15.25 -3.36 3.56
CA SER A 2 14.85 -2.02 3.96
C SER A 2 14.47 -2.00 5.44
N ASP A 3 14.74 -0.88 6.10
CA ASP A 3 14.46 -0.66 7.51
C ASP A 3 12.98 -0.41 7.82
N GLU A 4 12.09 -0.99 7.01
CA GLU A 4 10.66 -0.77 7.06
C GLU A 4 9.99 -1.92 7.83
N GLU A 5 9.15 -1.57 8.81
CA GLU A 5 8.38 -2.52 9.59
C GLU A 5 7.10 -2.90 8.84
N VAL A 6 6.87 -4.20 8.60
CA VAL A 6 5.60 -4.68 8.05
C VAL A 6 4.54 -4.65 9.14
N LEU A 7 3.58 -3.72 9.05
CA LEU A 7 2.47 -3.61 9.99
C LEU A 7 1.33 -4.58 9.68
N LEU A 8 1.13 -4.86 8.39
CA LEU A 8 0.07 -5.72 7.90
C LEU A 8 0.53 -6.41 6.63
N GLN A 9 0.44 -7.73 6.60
CA GLN A 9 0.58 -8.53 5.40
C GLN A 9 -0.78 -9.18 5.09
N SER A 10 -1.33 -8.92 3.91
CA SER A 10 -2.65 -9.43 3.53
C SER A 10 -2.52 -10.56 2.51
N PRO A 11 -3.37 -11.61 2.58
CA PRO A 11 -3.48 -12.58 1.50
C PRO A 11 -4.04 -11.98 0.20
N LEU A 12 -4.60 -10.75 0.25
CA LEU A 12 -5.04 -9.98 -0.91
C LEU A 12 -3.88 -9.28 -1.63
N LEU A 13 -2.68 -9.87 -1.59
CA LEU A 13 -1.49 -9.42 -2.32
C LEU A 13 -1.11 -7.94 -2.07
N TYR A 14 -1.26 -7.48 -0.84
CA TYR A 14 -0.77 -6.17 -0.41
C TYR A 14 -0.15 -6.26 0.98
N ARG A 15 0.70 -5.27 1.29
CA ARG A 15 1.23 -5.05 2.64
C ARG A 15 1.27 -3.58 2.99
N VAL A 16 1.15 -3.28 4.28
CA VAL A 16 1.34 -1.94 4.84
C VAL A 16 2.68 -1.92 5.57
N LEU A 17 3.50 -0.95 5.22
CA LEU A 17 4.84 -0.73 5.75
C LEU A 17 4.89 0.56 6.55
N ARG A 18 5.69 0.56 7.62
CA ARG A 18 6.09 1.75 8.37
C ARG A 18 7.57 2.02 8.15
N GLY A 19 7.88 3.19 7.62
CA GLY A 19 9.25 3.71 7.50
C GLY A 19 9.82 4.13 8.87
N ARG A 20 11.13 4.36 8.92
CA ARG A 20 11.83 4.82 10.14
C ARG A 20 11.32 6.16 10.68
N ASP A 21 10.81 7.02 9.81
CA ASP A 21 10.18 8.29 10.13
C ASP A 21 8.73 8.15 10.62
N GLY A 22 8.21 6.93 10.68
CA GLY A 22 6.82 6.64 11.02
C GLY A 22 5.86 6.79 9.84
N ALA A 23 6.34 7.15 8.65
CA ALA A 23 5.51 7.29 7.46
C ALA A 23 4.95 5.92 7.04
N LEU A 24 3.67 5.90 6.68
CA LEU A 24 3.01 4.68 6.22
C LEU A 24 3.01 4.62 4.70
N SER A 25 3.22 3.42 4.17
CA SER A 25 3.01 3.13 2.76
C SER A 25 2.26 1.82 2.61
N ILE A 26 1.48 1.72 1.53
CA ILE A 26 0.87 0.48 1.10
C ILE A 26 1.54 0.03 -0.19
N GLU A 27 1.97 -1.22 -0.21
CA GLU A 27 2.45 -1.86 -1.42
C GLU A 27 1.42 -2.88 -1.88
N VAL A 28 1.08 -2.83 -3.16
CA VAL A 28 0.04 -3.63 -3.76
C VAL A 28 0.63 -4.30 -4.99
N VAL A 29 0.55 -5.63 -5.03
CA VAL A 29 0.83 -6.38 -6.26
C VAL A 29 -0.37 -6.23 -7.18
N VAL A 30 -0.12 -5.65 -8.34
CA VAL A 30 -1.10 -5.42 -9.40
C VAL A 30 -0.79 -6.37 -10.53
N GLY A 31 -1.79 -7.14 -10.97
CA GLY A 31 -1.68 -7.84 -12.25
C GLY A 31 -2.59 -9.05 -12.43
N GLY A 32 -3.04 -9.21 -13.67
CA GLY A 32 -3.43 -10.48 -14.27
C GLY A 32 -2.23 -11.12 -14.99
N PHE A 33 -2.00 -10.79 -16.26
CA PHE A 33 -0.95 -11.41 -17.11
C PHE A 33 0.49 -10.95 -16.84
N VAL A 34 0.71 -9.72 -16.34
CA VAL A 34 2.02 -9.22 -15.92
C VAL A 34 1.88 -8.69 -14.51
N GLN A 35 2.49 -9.36 -13.54
CA GLN A 35 2.49 -8.94 -12.15
C GLN A 35 3.57 -7.88 -11.93
N PHE A 36 3.19 -6.75 -11.35
CA PHE A 36 4.12 -5.73 -10.87
C PHE A 36 3.63 -5.16 -9.54
N GLU A 37 4.54 -4.63 -8.73
CA GLU A 37 4.19 -4.03 -7.45
C GLU A 37 4.20 -2.51 -7.56
N VAL A 38 3.21 -1.87 -6.92
CA VAL A 38 3.17 -0.42 -6.75
C VAL A 38 3.18 -0.07 -5.28
N ARG A 39 3.90 1.00 -4.93
CA ARG A 39 3.90 1.60 -3.61
C ARG A 39 3.14 2.92 -3.64
N VAL A 40 2.29 3.15 -2.64
CA VAL A 40 1.62 4.42 -2.40
C VAL A 40 1.94 4.88 -0.98
N HIS A 41 2.49 6.08 -0.83
CA HIS A 41 2.65 6.73 0.47
C HIS A 41 1.31 7.28 0.96
N LEU A 42 0.93 6.93 2.19
CA LEU A 42 -0.29 7.42 2.82
C LEU A 42 -0.09 8.88 3.23
N ASN A 43 -1.09 9.71 2.96
CA ASN A 43 -1.14 11.07 3.49
C ASN A 43 -1.61 11.05 4.96
N ALA A 44 -1.72 12.24 5.58
CA ALA A 44 -2.11 12.36 6.98
C ALA A 44 -3.52 11.81 7.28
N GLU A 45 -4.49 12.07 6.41
CA GLU A 45 -5.87 11.62 6.56
C GLU A 45 -6.01 10.09 6.40
N GLU A 46 -5.30 9.53 5.42
CA GLU A 46 -5.23 8.09 5.17
C GLU A 46 -4.51 7.37 6.30
N THR A 47 -3.43 7.95 6.82
CA THR A 47 -2.71 7.43 8.00
C THR A 47 -3.63 7.39 9.21
N GLN A 48 -4.36 8.47 9.48
CA GLN A 48 -5.33 8.51 10.58
C GLN A 48 -6.46 7.49 10.36
N SER A 49 -6.92 7.32 9.12
CA SER A 49 -7.96 6.35 8.79
C SER A 49 -7.46 4.91 8.97
N PHE A 50 -6.23 4.60 8.58
CA PHE A 50 -5.60 3.31 8.85
C PHE A 50 -5.42 3.06 10.35
N GLN A 51 -5.04 4.07 11.14
CA GLN A 51 -4.92 3.91 12.59
C GLN A 51 -6.26 3.64 13.28
N ARG A 52 -7.36 4.22 12.76
CA ARG A 52 -8.71 4.00 13.30
C ARG A 52 -9.33 2.67 12.86
N GLU A 53 -9.17 2.32 11.59
CA GLU A 53 -9.91 1.20 10.97
C GLU A 53 -9.03 -0.03 10.68
N GLY A 54 -7.71 0.13 10.70
CA GLY A 54 -6.74 -0.92 10.42
C GLY A 54 -6.96 -1.56 9.05
N ARG A 55 -7.09 -2.89 9.06
CA ARG A 55 -7.21 -3.73 7.86
C ARG A 55 -8.39 -3.35 6.98
N ALA A 56 -9.51 -2.88 7.54
CA ALA A 56 -10.69 -2.52 6.75
C ALA A 56 -10.43 -1.34 5.80
N PHE A 57 -9.66 -0.35 6.23
CA PHE A 57 -9.22 0.75 5.37
C PHE A 57 -8.22 0.27 4.31
N ALA A 58 -7.23 -0.52 4.74
CA ALA A 58 -6.19 -1.04 3.84
C ALA A 58 -6.78 -1.93 2.73
N ASP A 59 -7.77 -2.77 3.02
CA ASP A 59 -8.48 -3.60 2.04
C ASP A 59 -9.16 -2.72 0.96
N ARG A 60 -9.88 -1.67 1.37
CA ARG A 60 -10.56 -0.75 0.42
C ARG A 60 -9.55 0.03 -0.43
N MET A 61 -8.45 0.49 0.17
CA MET A 61 -7.41 1.21 -0.55
C MET A 61 -6.68 0.30 -1.55
N ALA A 62 -6.33 -0.92 -1.14
CA ALA A 62 -5.72 -1.91 -2.03
C ALA A 62 -6.63 -2.24 -3.22
N GLN A 63 -7.94 -2.42 -2.99
CA GLN A 63 -8.90 -2.63 -4.07
C GLN A 63 -8.96 -1.43 -5.03
N ALA A 64 -8.94 -0.20 -4.51
CA ALA A 64 -8.92 1.00 -5.35
C ALA A 64 -7.62 1.12 -6.18
N ILE A 65 -6.47 0.76 -5.60
CA ILE A 65 -5.18 0.70 -6.31
C ILE A 65 -5.21 -0.40 -7.38
N MET A 66 -5.70 -1.60 -7.06
CA MET A 66 -5.83 -2.68 -8.05
C MET A 66 -6.73 -2.29 -9.22
N ALA A 67 -7.83 -1.59 -8.95
CA ALA A 67 -8.76 -1.12 -9.99
C ALA A 67 -8.19 0.02 -10.84
N ASN A 68 -7.34 0.88 -10.27
CA ASN A 68 -6.69 1.99 -10.97
C ASN A 68 -5.24 2.15 -10.49
N PRO A 69 -4.28 1.40 -11.06
CA PRO A 69 -2.90 1.31 -10.55
C PRO A 69 -2.15 2.63 -10.42
N PRO A 70 -2.28 3.61 -11.34
CA PRO A 70 -1.69 4.94 -11.17
C PRO A 70 -2.13 5.67 -9.90
N PHE A 71 -3.28 5.29 -9.33
CA PHE A 71 -3.86 5.82 -8.09
C PHE A 71 -3.78 7.35 -7.98
N GLY A 72 -4.36 8.04 -8.97
CA GLY A 72 -4.32 9.51 -9.03
C GLY A 72 -2.92 10.10 -9.26
N GLY A 73 -1.99 9.32 -9.83
CA GLY A 73 -0.60 9.71 -10.06
C GLY A 73 0.32 9.54 -8.86
N ARG A 74 -0.16 8.95 -7.76
CA ARG A 74 0.59 8.81 -6.49
C ARG A 74 1.36 7.49 -6.36
N SER A 75 1.05 6.52 -7.21
CA SER A 75 1.72 5.22 -7.17
C SER A 75 3.13 5.30 -7.76
N VAL A 76 4.09 4.68 -7.10
CA VAL A 76 5.43 4.43 -7.65
C VAL A 76 5.56 2.94 -7.96
N LYS A 77 5.91 2.61 -9.20
CA LYS A 77 6.18 1.22 -9.58
C LYS A 77 7.50 0.78 -8.94
N LEU A 78 7.50 -0.35 -8.26
CA LEU A 78 8.70 -0.92 -7.67
C LEU A 78 9.45 -1.76 -8.71
N PRO A 79 10.79 -1.73 -8.71
CA PRO A 79 11.56 -2.67 -9.51
C PRO A 79 11.33 -4.09 -8.96
N THR A 80 10.83 -4.98 -9.83
CA THR A 80 10.74 -6.44 -9.59
C THR A 80 12.10 -7.10 -9.69
#